data_AF-A0AAV0V6A7-F1
#
_entry.id   AF-A0AAV0V6A7-F1
#
_cell.length_a   1.000
_cell.length_b   1.000
_cell.length_c   1.000
_cell.angle_alpha   90.00
_cell.angle_beta   90.00
_cell.angle_gamma   90.00
#
_symmetry.space_group_name_H-M   'P 1'
#
loop_
_entity.id
_entity.type
_entity.pdbx_description
1 polymer ?
#
loop_
_entity_poly.entity_id
_entity_poly.type
_entity_poly.pdbx_seq_one_letter_code
_entity_poly.pdbx_strand_id
1 'polypeptide(L)'
;MRKKMEKEGVNQQKIQQDAQEVNMLKEASYVQKIALVSAHERAEGIRYQESMKTTWKPPRSIVEMTQDECNAVRKKWHILVEGEDVPPPIKSFEYMRFPQAILDAL
;
A
#
# COMPACT_ATOMS: atom_id res chain seq x y z
N MET A 1 -39.85 28.75 17.65
CA MET A 1 -39.58 27.30 17.48
C MET A 1 -39.28 26.89 16.03
N ARG A 2 -39.79 27.56 14.99
CA ARG A 2 -39.53 27.20 13.57
C ARG A 2 -38.07 27.36 13.08
N LYS A 3 -37.29 28.29 13.66
CA LYS A 3 -35.87 28.53 13.29
C LYS A 3 -34.86 27.50 13.84
N LYS A 4 -35.28 26.56 14.71
CA LYS A 4 -34.39 25.49 15.19
C LYS A 4 -34.43 24.24 14.30
N MET A 5 -35.51 24.01 13.56
CA MET A 5 -35.66 22.81 12.70
C MET A 5 -34.93 22.93 11.36
N GLU A 6 -34.55 24.15 10.92
CA GLU A 6 -33.72 24.35 9.72
C GLU A 6 -32.23 24.09 9.94
N LYS A 7 -31.75 24.08 11.19
CA LYS A 7 -30.34 23.77 11.51
C LYS A 7 -30.05 22.26 11.60
N GLU A 8 -31.08 21.45 11.73
CA GLU A 8 -31.01 19.98 11.70
C GLU A 8 -31.36 19.40 10.32
N GLY A 9 -31.68 20.28 9.36
CA GLY A 9 -31.85 19.90 7.96
C GLY A 9 -30.50 19.51 7.40
N VAL A 10 -30.20 18.21 7.47
CA VAL A 10 -29.02 17.60 6.85
C VAL A 10 -28.89 18.20 5.46
N ASN A 11 -27.78 18.90 5.20
CA ASN A 11 -27.55 19.61 3.96
C ASN A 11 -27.59 18.58 2.82
N GLN A 12 -28.76 18.42 2.18
CA GLN A 12 -29.01 17.38 1.18
C GLN A 12 -28.00 17.45 0.03
N GLN A 13 -27.53 18.66 -0.29
CA GLN A 13 -26.46 18.87 -1.27
C GLN A 13 -25.13 18.27 -0.80
N LYS A 14 -24.79 18.42 0.49
CA LYS A 14 -23.58 17.83 1.06
C LYS A 14 -23.65 16.30 1.08
N ILE A 15 -24.80 15.72 1.46
CA ILE A 15 -24.98 14.25 1.42
C ILE A 15 -24.85 13.73 -0.02
N GLN A 16 -25.42 14.44 -0.99
CA GLN A 16 -25.31 14.07 -2.40
C GLN A 16 -23.87 14.18 -2.91
N GLN A 17 -23.15 15.24 -2.52
CA GLN A 17 -21.73 15.42 -2.85
C GLN A 17 -20.87 14.31 -2.23
N ASP A 18 -21.06 14.03 -0.94
CA ASP A 18 -20.34 12.96 -0.24
C ASP A 18 -20.63 11.59 -0.88
N ALA A 19 -21.88 11.32 -1.28
CA ALA A 19 -22.25 10.09 -1.98
C ALA A 19 -21.62 9.98 -3.37
N GLN A 20 -21.54 11.08 -4.12
CA GLN A 20 -20.88 11.15 -5.43
C GLN A 20 -19.37 10.94 -5.28
N GLU A 21 -18.74 11.56 -4.29
CA GLU A 21 -17.30 11.40 -4.00
C GLU A 21 -16.97 9.94 -3.65
N VAL A 22 -17.76 9.32 -2.78
CA VAL A 22 -17.62 7.90 -2.44
C VAL A 22 -17.79 7.01 -3.66
N ASN A 23 -18.72 7.33 -4.57
CA ASN A 23 -18.91 6.55 -5.79
C ASN A 23 -17.72 6.70 -6.75
N MET A 24 -17.23 7.92 -6.97
CA MET A 24 -16.04 8.17 -7.79
C MET A 24 -14.80 7.46 -7.24
N LEU A 25 -14.60 7.45 -5.92
CA LEU A 25 -13.51 6.72 -5.27
C LEU A 25 -13.62 5.21 -5.50
N LYS A 26 -14.83 4.65 -5.43
CA LYS A 26 -15.08 3.23 -5.71
C LYS A 26 -14.79 2.88 -7.17
N GLU A 27 -15.24 3.71 -8.11
CA GLU A 27 -15.00 3.52 -9.55
C GLU A 27 -13.52 3.62 -9.88
N ALA A 28 -12.81 4.62 -9.35
CA ALA A 28 -11.37 4.78 -9.54
C ALA A 28 -10.58 3.58 -8.98
N SER A 29 -10.93 3.11 -7.78
CA SER A 29 -10.31 1.92 -7.18
C SER A 29 -10.57 0.65 -8.00
N TYR A 30 -11.76 0.53 -8.60
CA TYR A 30 -12.12 -0.61 -9.46
C TYR A 30 -11.31 -0.62 -10.76
N VAL A 31 -11.18 0.53 -11.42
CA VAL A 31 -10.39 0.66 -12.66
C VAL A 31 -8.92 0.32 -12.44
N GLN A 32 -8.32 0.77 -11.33
CA GLN A 32 -6.92 0.45 -11.00
C GLN A 32 -6.69 -1.06 -10.80
N LYS A 33 -7.64 -1.78 -10.19
CA LYS A 33 -7.53 -3.24 -9.99
C LYS A 33 -7.65 -4.02 -11.29
N ILE A 34 -8.47 -3.54 -12.23
CA ILE A 34 -8.66 -4.16 -13.54
C ILE A 34 -7.39 -4.10 -14.39
N ALA A 35 -6.60 -3.04 -14.26
CA ALA A 35 -5.37 -2.85 -15.05
C ALA A 35 -4.30 -3.94 -14.81
N LEU A 36 -4.37 -4.63 -13.66
CA LEU A 36 -3.37 -5.63 -13.26
C LEU A 36 -3.71 -7.07 -13.71
N VAL A 37 -4.79 -7.26 -14.48
CA VAL A 37 -5.22 -8.58 -14.97
C VAL A 37 -5.30 -8.57 -16.50
N SER A 38 -4.66 -9.54 -17.16
CA SER A 38 -4.70 -9.66 -18.61
C SER A 38 -6.12 -9.97 -19.11
N ALA A 39 -6.42 -9.61 -20.37
CA ALA A 39 -7.73 -9.90 -20.97
C ALA A 39 -8.01 -11.41 -21.05
N HIS A 40 -6.96 -12.21 -21.23
CA HIS A 40 -7.03 -13.67 -21.29
C HIS A 40 -7.40 -14.27 -19.93
N GLU A 41 -6.68 -13.91 -18.86
CA GLU A 41 -6.97 -14.39 -17.50
C GLU A 41 -8.37 -13.98 -17.04
N ARG A 42 -8.82 -12.79 -17.45
CA ARG A 42 -10.18 -12.32 -17.16
C ARG A 42 -11.25 -13.15 -17.86
N ALA A 43 -11.03 -13.50 -19.13
CA ALA A 43 -11.97 -14.31 -19.90
C ALA A 43 -12.07 -15.74 -19.34
N GLU A 44 -10.96 -16.30 -18.86
CA GLU A 44 -10.92 -17.63 -18.22
C GLU A 44 -11.37 -17.62 -16.76
N GLY A 45 -11.65 -16.44 -16.19
CA GLY A 45 -12.09 -16.29 -14.80
C GLY A 45 -11.02 -16.60 -13.76
N ILE A 46 -9.73 -16.56 -14.15
CA ILE A 46 -8.61 -16.87 -13.26
C ILE A 46 -8.52 -15.79 -12.17
N ARG A 47 -8.49 -16.25 -10.91
CA ARG A 47 -8.27 -15.40 -9.73
C ARG A 47 -7.16 -15.98 -8.88
N TYR A 48 -6.05 -15.27 -8.78
CA TYR A 48 -4.97 -15.62 -7.87
C TYR A 48 -5.38 -15.31 -6.43
N GLN A 49 -5.32 -16.33 -5.57
CA GLN A 49 -5.60 -16.18 -4.13
C GLN A 49 -4.32 -15.99 -3.31
N GLU A 50 -3.18 -16.43 -3.85
CA GLU A 50 -1.88 -16.39 -3.20
C GLU A 50 -0.93 -15.42 -3.94
N SER A 51 0.03 -14.88 -3.20
CA SER A 51 1.11 -14.08 -3.78
C SER A 51 2.06 -14.98 -4.60
N MET A 52 2.64 -14.39 -5.65
CA MET A 52 3.64 -15.09 -6.46
C MET A 52 4.88 -15.42 -5.61
N LYS A 53 5.34 -16.68 -5.69
CA LYS A 53 6.57 -17.11 -5.01
C LYS A 53 7.77 -16.50 -5.72
N THR A 54 8.55 -15.70 -5.01
CA THR A 54 9.79 -15.11 -5.51
C THR A 54 11.00 -15.92 -5.05
N THR A 55 12.06 -15.93 -5.86
CA THR A 55 13.36 -16.54 -5.50
C THR A 55 14.27 -15.59 -4.71
N TRP A 56 13.87 -14.32 -4.59
CA TRP A 56 14.63 -13.31 -3.87
C TRP A 56 14.59 -13.59 -2.36
N LYS A 57 15.76 -13.55 -1.73
CA LYS A 57 15.91 -13.65 -0.28
C LYS A 57 16.87 -12.56 0.18
N PRO A 58 16.57 -11.80 1.23
CA PRO A 58 17.49 -10.80 1.73
C PRO A 58 18.79 -11.45 2.29
N PRO A 59 19.87 -10.68 2.49
CA PRO A 59 21.05 -11.14 3.23
C PRO A 59 20.68 -11.54 4.66
N ARG A 60 21.43 -12.50 5.23
CA ARG A 60 21.16 -13.02 6.59
C ARG A 60 21.14 -11.92 7.66
N SER A 61 22.06 -10.96 7.57
CA SER A 61 22.13 -9.84 8.49
C SER A 61 20.87 -8.96 8.55
N ILE A 62 20.07 -8.94 7.48
CA ILE A 62 18.79 -8.22 7.45
C ILE A 62 17.67 -9.11 8.00
N VAL A 63 17.67 -10.40 7.64
CA VAL A 63 16.68 -11.38 8.11
C VAL A 63 16.74 -11.58 9.63
N GLU A 64 17.95 -11.61 10.18
CA GLU A 64 18.20 -11.87 11.60
C GLU A 64 18.07 -10.63 12.48
N MET A 65 17.75 -9.46 11.90
CA MET A 65 17.62 -8.21 12.64
C MET A 65 16.44 -8.28 13.61
N THR A 66 16.71 -8.02 14.89
CA THR A 66 15.68 -8.01 15.92
C THR A 66 14.73 -6.83 15.75
N GLN A 67 13.54 -6.91 16.34
CA GLN A 67 12.57 -5.82 16.27
C GLN A 67 13.11 -4.53 16.90
N ASP A 68 13.89 -4.64 17.99
CA ASP A 68 14.50 -3.48 18.67
C ASP A 68 15.53 -2.79 17.78
N GLU A 69 16.37 -3.56 17.09
CA GLU A 69 17.33 -3.02 16.10
C GLU A 69 16.58 -2.35 14.94
N CYS A 70 15.53 -2.99 14.42
CA CYS A 70 14.70 -2.41 13.36
C CYS A 70 14.09 -1.08 13.82
N ASN A 71 13.55 -1.02 15.04
CA ASN A 71 12.92 0.17 15.61
C ASN A 71 13.96 1.28 15.88
N ALA A 72 15.16 0.93 16.34
CA ALA A 72 16.24 1.88 16.52
C ALA A 72 16.65 2.53 15.20
N VAL A 73 16.75 1.73 14.12
CA VAL A 73 17.01 2.24 12.76
C VAL A 73 15.85 3.13 12.30
N ARG A 74 14.59 2.68 12.40
CA ARG A 74 13.42 3.48 12.01
C ARG A 74 13.38 4.82 12.74
N LYS A 75 13.64 4.82 14.06
CA LYS A 75 13.69 6.04 14.87
C LYS A 75 14.84 6.97 14.44
N LYS A 76 16.02 6.42 14.18
CA LYS A 76 17.20 7.19 13.75
C LYS A 76 16.98 7.90 12.41
N TRP A 77 16.25 7.25 11.48
CA TRP A 77 15.99 7.76 10.14
C TRP A 77 14.59 8.37 9.99
N HIS A 78 13.86 8.57 11.09
CA HIS A 78 12.49 9.11 11.10
C HIS A 78 11.51 8.38 10.16
N ILE A 79 11.66 7.05 10.05
CA ILE A 79 10.80 6.21 9.24
C ILE A 79 9.52 5.93 10.03
N LEU A 80 8.39 6.42 9.53
CA LEU A 80 7.05 6.09 10.02
C LEU A 80 6.54 4.88 9.24
N VAL A 81 6.04 3.87 9.96
CA VAL A 81 5.44 2.69 9.33
C VAL A 81 4.12 2.38 10.00
N GLU A 82 3.14 2.01 9.18
CA GLU A 82 1.81 1.55 9.58
C GLU A 82 1.54 0.20 8.91
N GLY A 83 0.77 -0.66 9.59
CA GLY A 83 0.42 -2.00 9.11
C GLY A 83 1.03 -3.14 9.93
N GLU A 84 0.74 -4.35 9.48
CA GLU A 84 1.23 -5.61 10.08
C GLU A 84 2.36 -6.19 9.22
N ASP A 85 3.20 -7.05 9.82
CA ASP A 85 4.34 -7.73 9.15
C ASP A 85 5.31 -6.77 8.44
N VAL A 86 5.72 -5.71 9.14
CA VAL A 86 6.63 -4.70 8.58
C VAL A 86 8.05 -5.26 8.40
N PRO A 87 8.63 -5.25 7.18
CA PRO A 87 9.96 -5.81 6.95
C PRO A 87 11.07 -5.00 7.64
N PRO A 88 12.24 -5.62 7.90
CA PRO A 88 13.41 -4.93 8.44
C PRO A 88 13.88 -3.80 7.50
N PRO A 89 14.29 -2.64 8.04
CA PRO A 89 14.81 -1.54 7.23
C PRO A 89 16.20 -1.86 6.66
N ILE A 90 16.40 -1.63 5.36
CA ILE A 90 17.69 -1.81 4.67
C ILE A 90 18.33 -0.44 4.41
N LYS A 91 19.53 -0.23 4.96
CA LYS A 91 20.23 1.07 4.92
C LYS A 91 21.14 1.30 3.71
N SER A 92 21.53 0.24 2.99
CA SER A 92 22.46 0.32 1.84
C SER A 92 21.94 -0.54 0.70
N PHE A 93 22.12 -0.05 -0.54
CA PHE A 93 21.72 -0.73 -1.77
C PHE A 93 22.44 -2.07 -1.96
N GLU A 94 23.66 -2.21 -1.45
CA GLU A 94 24.42 -3.47 -1.48
C GLU A 94 23.66 -4.63 -0.81
N TYR A 95 22.88 -4.32 0.23
CA TYR A 95 22.10 -5.32 0.97
C TYR A 95 20.75 -5.64 0.32
N MET A 96 20.41 -5.02 -0.82
CA MET A 96 19.17 -5.27 -1.55
C MET A 96 19.30 -6.40 -2.60
N ARG A 97 20.51 -6.95 -2.79
CA ARG A 97 20.84 -7.97 -3.80
C ARG A 97 20.54 -7.54 -5.24
N PHE A 98 20.85 -6.29 -5.57
CA PHE A 98 20.81 -5.86 -6.96
C PHE A 98 21.95 -6.48 -7.79
N PRO A 99 21.76 -6.66 -9.10
CA PRO A 99 22.85 -6.96 -10.02
C PRO A 99 23.99 -5.95 -9.90
N GLN A 100 25.24 -6.40 -10.07
CA GLN A 100 26.43 -5.56 -9.94
C GLN A 100 26.37 -4.31 -10.82
N ALA A 101 25.87 -4.44 -12.06
CA ALA A 101 25.73 -3.30 -12.97
C ALA A 101 24.82 -2.18 -12.45
N ILE A 102 23.84 -2.50 -11.59
CA ILE A 102 23.00 -1.50 -10.92
C ILE A 102 23.75 -0.88 -9.74
N LEU A 103 24.48 -1.68 -8.96
CA LEU A 103 25.27 -1.18 -7.84
C LEU A 103 26.39 -0.25 -8.29
N ASP A 104 27.04 -0.54 -9.41
CA ASP A 104 28.12 0.29 -9.97
C ASP A 104 27.62 1.65 -10.47
N ALA A 105 26.31 1.79 -10.70
CA ALA A 105 25.69 3.00 -11.23
C ALA A 105 25.05 3.89 -10.15
N LEU A 106 25.00 3.44 -8.89
CA LEU A 106 24.40 4.14 -7.75
C LEU A 106 25.47 4.86 -6.89
#